data_AF-A0A5K0ZJR3-F1
#
_entry.id   AF-A0A5K0ZJR3-F1
#
_cell.length_a   1.000
_cell.length_b   1.000
_cell.length_c   1.000
_cell.angle_alpha   90.00
_cell.angle_beta   90.00
_cell.angle_gamma   90.00
#
_symmetry.space_group_name_H-M   'P 1'
#
loop_
_entity.id
_entity.type
_entity.pdbx_description
1 polymer ?
#
loop_
_entity_poly.entity_id
_entity_poly.type
_entity_poly.pdbx_seq_one_letter_code
_entity_poly.pdbx_strand_id
1 'polypeptide(L)' 'VTVEDNPTEVFMHACPRKCWDLVRQRLNEEIEKLQSLGVQNLPPLQLLGNLDGLKMFGFSSLQIIE' A
#
# COMPACT_ATOMS: atom_id res chain seq x y z
N VAL A 1 -7.05 0.15 -7.27
CA VAL A 1 -5.69 0.74 -7.21
C VAL A 1 -4.78 -0.12 -8.07
N THR A 2 -4.02 0.50 -8.95
CA THR A 2 -3.09 -0.19 -9.86
C THR A 2 -1.66 0.25 -9.54
N VAL A 3 -0.68 -0.62 -9.76
CA VAL A 3 0.74 -0.25 -9.66
C VAL A 3 1.15 0.42 -10.97
N GLU A 4 1.76 1.62 -10.90
CA GLU A 4 2.09 2.42 -12.10
C GLU A 4 3.01 1.66 -13.07
N ASP A 5 4.07 1.04 -12.55
CA ASP A 5 5.02 0.25 -13.34
C ASP A 5 4.54 -1.17 -13.68
N ASN A 6 3.40 -1.61 -13.11
CA ASN A 6 2.80 -2.90 -13.40
C ASN A 6 1.26 -2.83 -13.36
N PRO A 7 0.61 -2.31 -14.42
CA PRO A 7 -0.84 -2.10 -14.43
C PRO A 7 -1.68 -3.39 -14.32
N THR A 8 -1.06 -4.56 -14.48
CA THR A 8 -1.72 -5.86 -14.31
C THR A 8 -1.96 -6.21 -12.84
N GLU A 9 -1.19 -5.61 -11.93
CA GLU A 9 -1.36 -5.78 -10.50
C GLU A 9 -2.40 -4.79 -9.98
N VAL A 10 -3.58 -5.32 -9.64
CA VAL A 10 -4.76 -4.54 -9.26
C VAL A 10 -5.23 -4.95 -7.88
N PHE A 11 -5.37 -3.96 -6.99
CA PHE A 11 -5.99 -4.10 -5.69
C PHE A 11 -7.39 -3.49 -5.72
N MET A 12 -8.39 -4.28 -5.37
CA MET A 12 -9.79 -3.86 -5.42
C MET A 12 -10.52 -4.26 -4.15
N HIS A 13 -11.15 -3.27 -3.52
CA HIS A 13 -12.06 -3.48 -2.41
C HIS A 13 -13.00 -2.27 -2.29
N ALA A 14 -14.27 -2.49 -1.92
CA ALA A 14 -15.28 -1.42 -1.85
C ALA A 14 -14.97 -0.34 -0.78
N CYS A 15 -14.39 -0.75 0.36
CA CYS A 15 -13.86 0.15 1.38
C CYS A 15 -12.42 0.59 1.05
N PRO A 16 -12.12 1.91 0.97
CA PRO A 16 -10.78 2.41 0.69
C PRO A 16 -9.72 1.96 1.71
N ARG A 17 -10.08 1.91 3.00
CA ARG A 17 -9.18 1.43 4.06
C ARG A 17 -8.71 0.00 3.80
N LYS A 18 -9.65 -0.88 3.52
CA LYS A 18 -9.38 -2.29 3.19
C LYS A 18 -8.65 -2.45 1.86
N CYS A 19 -8.92 -1.58 0.86
CA CYS A 19 -8.14 -1.58 -0.37
C CYS A 19 -6.67 -1.24 -0.10
N TRP A 20 -6.41 -0.30 0.80
CA TRP A 20 -5.05 0.03 1.24
C TRP A 20 -4.39 -1.10 2.05
N ASP A 21 -5.16 -1.84 2.85
CA ASP A 21 -4.65 -3.04 3.54
C ASP A 21 -4.11 -4.09 2.55
N LEU A 22 -4.80 -4.32 1.43
CA LEU A 22 -4.33 -5.23 0.38
C LEU A 22 -3.01 -4.77 -0.25
N VAL A 23 -2.86 -3.48 -0.53
CA VAL A 23 -1.61 -2.90 -1.05
C VAL A 23 -0.47 -3.12 -0.04
N ARG A 24 -0.72 -2.86 1.24
CA ARG A 24 0.28 -3.06 2.30
C ARG A 24 0.69 -4.51 2.46
N GLN A 25 -0.26 -5.44 2.40
CA GLN A 25 0.03 -6.86 2.49
C GLN A 25 1.00 -7.27 1.38
N ARG A 26 0.68 -6.94 0.13
CA ARG A 26 1.51 -7.29 -1.03
C ARG A 26 2.89 -6.64 -0.99
N LEU A 27 2.97 -5.39 -0.52
CA LEU A 27 4.23 -4.68 -0.32
C LEU A 27 5.11 -5.38 0.72
N ASN A 28 4.53 -5.78 1.85
CA ASN A 28 5.26 -6.50 2.90
C ASN A 28 5.77 -7.86 2.38
N GLU A 29 4.96 -8.60 1.63
CA GLU A 29 5.38 -9.86 1.00
C GLU A 29 6.59 -9.65 0.07
N GLU A 30 6.63 -8.55 -0.71
CA GLU A 30 7.79 -8.25 -1.56
C GLU A 30 9.02 -7.84 -0.74
N ILE A 31 8.84 -7.07 0.34
CA ILE A 31 9.95 -6.71 1.25
C ILE A 31 10.54 -7.97 1.87
N GLU A 32 9.72 -8.87 2.42
CA GLU A 32 10.17 -10.13 3.02
C GLU A 32 10.89 -11.01 1.99
N LYS A 33 10.35 -11.11 0.77
CA LYS A 33 11.01 -11.81 -0.33
C LYS A 33 12.38 -11.21 -0.63
N LEU A 34 12.51 -9.89 -0.77
CA LEU A 34 13.79 -9.23 -1.04
C LEU A 34 14.77 -9.39 0.13
N GLN A 35 14.30 -9.33 1.37
CA GLN A 35 15.09 -9.61 2.57
C GLN A 35 15.63 -11.05 2.55
N SER A 36 14.80 -12.03 2.19
CA SER A 36 15.22 -13.43 2.08
C SER A 36 16.30 -13.67 1.01
N LEU A 37 16.34 -12.80 -0.01
CA LEU A 37 17.37 -12.79 -1.06
C LEU A 37 18.63 -11.99 -0.68
N GLY A 38 18.69 -11.44 0.55
CA GLY A 38 19.83 -10.68 1.06
C GLY A 38 19.92 -9.23 0.54
N VAL A 39 18.85 -8.70 -0.06
CA VAL A 39 18.81 -7.30 -0.50
C VAL A 39 18.78 -6.38 0.73
N GLN A 40 19.68 -5.39 0.74
CA GLN A 40 19.81 -4.42 1.84
C GLN A 40 19.14 -3.09 1.48
N ASN A 41 19.00 -2.21 2.48
CA ASN A 41 18.39 -0.87 2.32
C ASN A 41 16.92 -0.89 1.89
N LEU A 42 16.18 -1.94 2.27
CA LEU A 42 14.74 -2.03 2.04
C LEU A 42 13.97 -1.16 3.04
N PRO A 43 12.80 -0.61 2.66
CA PRO A 43 11.92 0.06 3.60
C PRO A 43 11.42 -0.90 4.70
N PRO A 44 11.04 -0.40 5.88
CA PRO A 44 10.49 -1.23 6.94
C PRO A 44 9.13 -1.81 6.55
N LEU A 45 8.80 -2.97 7.13
CA LEU A 45 7.47 -3.57 6.99
C LEU A 45 6.38 -2.60 7.46
N GLN A 46 5.34 -2.48 6.66
CA GLN A 46 4.21 -1.61 6.91
C GLN A 46 3.21 -2.31 7.83
N LEU A 47 3.16 -1.91 9.10
CA LEU A 47 2.20 -2.45 10.07
C LEU A 47 0.76 -2.02 9.75
N LEU A 48 -0.19 -2.93 10.02
CA LEU A 48 -1.62 -2.60 10.00
C LEU A 48 -1.90 -1.46 10.98
N GLY A 49 -2.61 -0.43 10.52
CA GLY A 49 -2.96 0.75 11.32
C GLY A 49 -1.96 1.91 11.30
N ASN A 50 -0.75 1.77 10.74
CA ASN A 50 0.22 2.89 10.69
C ASN A 50 -0.27 4.07 9.84
N LEU A 51 -0.94 3.78 8.72
CA LEU A 51 -1.46 4.78 7.79
C LEU A 51 -2.88 4.39 7.32
N ASP A 52 -3.84 5.30 7.48
CA ASP A 52 -5.24 5.10 7.05
C ASP A 52 -5.33 5.22 5.50
N GLY A 53 -5.99 4.26 4.87
CA GLY A 53 -6.24 4.26 3.43
C GLY A 53 -6.99 5.51 2.94
N LEU A 54 -7.83 6.12 3.77
CA LEU A 54 -8.46 7.40 3.43
C LEU A 54 -7.43 8.53 3.28
N LYS A 55 -6.46 8.59 4.19
CA LYS A 55 -5.38 9.58 4.13
C LYS A 55 -4.46 9.30 2.95
N MET A 56 -4.16 8.03 2.68
CA MET A 56 -3.28 7.63 1.57
C MET A 56 -3.84 7.96 0.19
N PHE A 57 -5.15 7.77 -0.01
CA PHE A 57 -5.78 8.13 -1.27
C PHE A 57 -6.20 9.61 -1.34
N GLY A 58 -5.79 10.43 -0.36
CA GLY A 58 -6.09 11.85 -0.36
C GLY A 58 -7.52 12.20 0.03
N PHE A 59 -8.38 11.24 0.37
CA PHE A 59 -9.77 11.51 0.81
C PHE A 59 -9.87 12.32 2.10
N SER A 60 -8.76 12.50 2.82
CA SER A 60 -8.65 13.40 3.98
C SER A 60 -8.08 14.79 3.64
N SER A 61 -7.78 15.07 2.37
CA SER A 61 -7.25 16.35 1.91
C SER A 61 -8.37 17.37 1.73
N LEU A 62 -8.16 18.61 2.19
CA LEU A 62 -9.12 19.69 2.00
C LEU A 62 -9.45 19.92 0.52
N GLN A 63 -8.48 19.79 -0.37
CA GLN A 63 -8.67 19.93 -1.83
C GLN A 63 -9.64 18.92 -2.46
N ILE A 64 -9.96 17.83 -1.75
CA ILE A 64 -10.88 16.79 -2.20
C ILE A 64 -12.24 16.91 -1.47
N ILE A 65 -12.24 17.48 -0.26
CA ILE A 65 -13.45 17.59 0.58
C ILE A 65 -14.18 18.92 0.35
N GLU A 66 -13.46 20.00 0.01
CA GLU A 66 -13.95 21.37 -0.21
C GLU A 66 -13.75 21.83 -1.67
#